data_AF-G9A129-F1
#
_entry.id   AF-G9A129-F1
#
_cell.length_a   1.000
_cell.length_b   1.000
_cell.length_c   1.000
_cell.angle_alpha   90.00
_cell.angle_beta   90.00
_cell.angle_gamma   90.00
#
_symmetry.space_group_name_H-M   'P 1'
#
loop_
_entity.id
_entity.type
_entity.pdbx_description
1 polymer ?
#
loop_
_entity_poly.entity_id
_entity_poly.type
_entity_poly.pdbx_seq_one_letter_code
_entity_poly.pdbx_strand_id
1 'polypeptide(L)'
;MINSDSKFPGKDRSDKGKWVGPWMPRWRDPGDKGPFTTLRQLYSDVQDAAEGLKAKRDALKQSGKYTDAGIADKLKEVARAETIPGIRTAAAEQVRKYRLEIESRRAAMKPFDHDPKDIVSEMRRQEVRAWLRTMKPDERTNAVRRASDPFIVEAAISVPAELSGLLPSTRDDLAQKLIEQRYGGELEALNELDQAVQTVERAVDGARDDVREALGMREHDFNAEFRDVEDEIDRLAEIRASKPQPKIDFDSVMSSVKALNVDEQEQLLNTIKLEQKRADDRAFRDEIARLSGKAA
;
A
#
# COMPACT_ATOMS: atom_id res chain seq x y z
N MET A 1 -14.11 21.59 6.16
CA MET A 1 -14.76 22.08 4.92
C MET A 1 -13.96 21.55 3.75
N ILE A 2 -14.46 20.49 3.12
CA ILE A 2 -13.97 20.03 1.81
C ILE A 2 -14.20 21.19 0.84
N ASN A 3 -13.14 21.69 0.21
CA ASN A 3 -13.25 22.79 -0.73
C ASN A 3 -13.88 22.26 -2.03
N SER A 4 -15.19 22.45 -2.20
CA SER A 4 -15.95 22.02 -3.39
C SER A 4 -15.46 22.67 -4.69
N ASP A 5 -14.76 23.80 -4.59
CA ASP A 5 -14.23 24.56 -5.73
C ASP A 5 -12.77 24.22 -6.04
N SER A 6 -12.14 23.36 -5.22
CA SER A 6 -10.78 22.88 -5.48
C SER A 6 -10.78 21.88 -6.64
N LYS A 7 -9.88 22.08 -7.60
CA LYS A 7 -9.59 21.07 -8.66
C LYS A 7 -9.07 19.75 -8.10
N PHE A 8 -8.78 19.69 -6.80
CA PHE A 8 -8.25 18.55 -6.07
C PHE A 8 -9.26 18.13 -4.99
N PRO A 9 -9.77 16.89 -5.01
CA PRO A 9 -10.71 16.43 -3.99
C PRO A 9 -10.05 16.30 -2.61
N GLY A 10 -10.81 16.65 -1.56
CA GLY A 10 -10.42 16.53 -0.15
C GLY A 10 -9.70 17.76 0.44
N LYS A 11 -9.37 17.68 1.74
CA LYS A 11 -8.54 18.69 2.42
C LYS A 11 -7.07 18.47 2.10
N ASP A 12 -6.37 19.51 1.65
CA ASP A 12 -4.92 19.51 1.41
C ASP A 12 -4.11 19.77 2.70
N ARG A 13 -4.79 20.21 3.77
CA ARG A 13 -4.23 20.47 5.10
C ARG A 13 -5.15 19.96 6.21
N SER A 14 -4.57 19.58 7.34
CA SER A 14 -5.31 19.46 8.60
C SER A 14 -5.83 20.83 9.06
N ASP A 15 -6.73 20.86 10.05
CA ASP A 15 -7.31 22.13 10.53
C ASP A 15 -6.24 23.07 11.14
N LYS A 16 -5.11 22.54 11.60
CA LYS A 16 -3.93 23.30 12.08
C LYS A 16 -2.92 23.64 10.99
N GLY A 17 -3.20 23.32 9.74
CA GLY A 17 -2.35 23.62 8.61
C GLY A 17 -1.25 22.59 8.33
N LYS A 18 -1.25 21.41 8.97
CA LYS A 18 -0.31 20.32 8.64
C LYS A 18 -0.61 19.87 7.23
N TRP A 19 0.40 19.90 6.37
CA TRP A 19 0.24 19.55 4.97
C TRP A 19 -0.03 18.06 4.80
N VAL A 20 -1.20 17.73 4.27
CA VAL A 20 -1.57 16.37 3.84
C VAL A 20 -1.15 16.16 2.39
N GLY A 21 -1.41 17.18 1.56
CA GLY A 21 -1.17 17.19 0.12
C GLY A 21 -2.42 16.83 -0.67
N PRO A 22 -2.68 17.50 -1.81
CA PRO A 22 -3.85 17.23 -2.61
C PRO A 22 -3.76 15.88 -3.31
N TRP A 23 -4.90 15.20 -3.47
CA TRP A 23 -4.98 14.05 -4.37
C TRP A 23 -4.81 14.52 -5.83
N MET A 24 -3.78 14.03 -6.52
CA MET A 24 -3.42 14.55 -7.83
C MET A 24 -4.37 14.04 -8.93
N PRO A 25 -4.79 14.87 -9.91
CA PRO A 25 -5.73 14.47 -10.96
C PRO A 25 -5.23 13.35 -11.85
N ARG A 26 -3.91 13.18 -11.98
CA ARG A 26 -3.27 12.11 -12.76
C ARG A 26 -3.32 10.74 -12.09
N TRP A 27 -3.53 10.68 -10.77
CA TRP A 27 -3.66 9.43 -10.03
C TRP A 27 -5.05 8.85 -10.21
N ARG A 28 -5.25 8.21 -11.36
CA ARG A 28 -6.52 7.59 -11.76
C ARG A 28 -6.24 6.29 -12.49
N ASP A 29 -7.05 5.28 -12.18
CA ASP A 29 -7.09 4.07 -12.97
C ASP A 29 -7.98 4.27 -14.21
N PRO A 30 -7.79 3.50 -15.29
CA PRO A 30 -8.68 3.52 -16.46
C PRO A 30 -10.12 3.08 -16.17
N GLY A 31 -10.41 2.50 -15.00
CA GLY A 31 -11.74 2.04 -14.60
C GLY A 31 -12.00 2.18 -13.10
N ASP A 32 -13.15 1.71 -12.64
CA ASP A 32 -13.64 1.88 -11.25
C ASP A 32 -12.93 1.00 -10.23
N LYS A 33 -11.94 0.21 -10.67
CA LYS A 33 -11.18 -0.72 -9.82
C LYS A 33 -9.71 -0.60 -10.19
N GLY A 34 -8.87 -0.34 -9.18
CA GLY A 34 -7.43 -0.30 -9.32
C GLY A 34 -6.75 0.37 -8.13
N PRO A 35 -5.41 0.40 -8.11
CA PRO A 35 -4.63 0.91 -6.99
C PRO A 35 -4.97 2.36 -6.64
N PHE A 36 -5.06 3.24 -7.63
CA PHE A 36 -5.34 4.66 -7.38
C PHE A 36 -6.77 4.89 -6.91
N THR A 37 -7.73 4.13 -7.41
CA THR A 37 -9.13 4.19 -6.99
C THR A 37 -9.28 3.72 -5.55
N THR A 38 -8.62 2.61 -5.18
CA THR A 38 -8.61 2.12 -3.79
C THR A 38 -7.95 3.11 -2.84
N LEU A 39 -6.79 3.63 -3.20
CA LEU A 39 -6.07 4.63 -2.38
C LEU A 39 -6.85 5.94 -2.26
N ARG A 40 -7.56 6.36 -3.32
CA ARG A 40 -8.42 7.54 -3.29
C ARG A 40 -9.62 7.34 -2.37
N GLN A 41 -10.27 6.17 -2.43
CA GLN A 41 -11.37 5.86 -1.52
C GLN A 41 -10.89 5.90 -0.08
N LEU A 42 -9.77 5.25 0.21
CA LEU A 42 -9.14 5.27 1.53
C LEU A 42 -8.80 6.69 1.99
N TYR A 43 -8.25 7.52 1.11
CA TYR A 43 -7.97 8.93 1.39
C TYR A 43 -9.23 9.68 1.81
N SER A 44 -10.36 9.48 1.11
CA SER A 44 -11.65 10.06 1.46
C SER A 44 -12.21 9.51 2.78
N ASP A 45 -12.22 8.19 2.95
CA ASP A 45 -12.75 7.52 4.15
C ASP A 45 -12.04 8.00 5.43
N VAL A 46 -10.72 8.18 5.37
CA VAL A 46 -9.90 8.69 6.47
C VAL A 46 -10.29 10.13 6.84
N GLN A 47 -10.57 10.99 5.85
CA GLN A 47 -11.03 12.36 6.10
C GLN A 47 -12.44 12.37 6.69
N ASP A 48 -13.34 11.58 6.11
CA ASP A 48 -14.73 11.49 6.54
C ASP A 48 -14.85 10.95 7.96
N ALA A 49 -13.99 10.00 8.36
CA ALA A 49 -13.95 9.49 9.74
C ALA A 49 -13.63 10.59 10.75
N ALA A 50 -12.64 11.45 10.47
CA ALA A 50 -12.29 12.57 11.33
C ALA A 50 -13.36 13.66 11.35
N GLU A 51 -13.98 13.96 10.21
CA GLU A 51 -15.11 14.90 10.13
C GLU A 51 -16.35 14.38 10.87
N GLY A 52 -16.62 13.08 10.81
CA GLY A 52 -17.70 12.42 11.53
C GLY A 52 -17.59 12.57 13.06
N LEU A 53 -16.37 12.47 13.61
CA LEU A 53 -16.16 12.69 15.05
C LEU A 53 -16.42 14.15 15.45
N LYS A 54 -16.03 15.11 14.61
CA LYS A 54 -16.31 16.55 14.82
C LYS A 54 -17.81 16.83 14.79
N ALA A 55 -18.52 16.29 13.80
CA ALA A 55 -19.97 16.39 13.71
C ALA A 55 -20.65 15.80 14.96
N LYS A 56 -20.16 14.66 15.48
CA LYS A 56 -20.67 14.04 16.71
C LYS A 56 -20.45 14.93 17.93
N ARG A 57 -19.29 15.58 18.05
CA ARG A 57 -19.01 16.58 19.11
C ARG A 57 -20.03 17.71 19.06
N ASP A 58 -20.24 18.27 17.88
CA ASP A 58 -21.12 19.44 17.72
C ASP A 58 -22.59 19.07 17.99
N ALA A 59 -23.02 17.87 17.59
CA ALA A 59 -24.33 17.32 17.94
C ALA A 59 -24.50 17.10 19.47
N LEU A 60 -23.48 16.57 20.14
CA LEU A 60 -23.49 16.41 21.60
C LEU A 60 -23.59 17.77 22.32
N LYS A 61 -22.86 18.79 21.84
CA LYS A 61 -22.96 20.17 22.36
C LYS A 61 -24.36 20.76 22.16
N GLN A 62 -24.92 20.63 20.96
CA GLN A 62 -26.26 21.14 20.65
C GLN A 62 -27.35 20.46 21.49
N SER A 63 -27.15 19.21 21.89
CA SER A 63 -28.13 18.49 22.71
C SER A 63 -28.33 19.10 24.10
N GLY A 64 -27.34 19.81 24.65
CA GLY A 64 -27.34 20.36 26.00
C GLY A 64 -27.43 19.33 27.13
N LYS A 65 -27.39 18.02 26.81
CA LYS A 65 -27.55 16.92 27.78
C LYS A 65 -26.29 16.63 28.58
N TYR A 66 -25.12 16.97 28.04
CA TYR A 66 -23.83 16.61 28.58
C TYR A 66 -23.06 17.84 29.01
N THR A 67 -22.30 17.72 30.10
CA THR A 67 -21.25 18.69 30.45
C THR A 67 -20.09 18.59 29.46
N ASP A 68 -19.22 19.60 29.39
CA ASP A 68 -18.05 19.55 28.51
C ASP A 68 -17.17 18.31 28.77
N ALA A 69 -17.02 17.92 30.04
CA ALA A 69 -16.33 16.68 30.42
C ALA A 69 -17.05 15.42 29.90
N GLY A 70 -18.38 15.35 30.05
CA GLY A 70 -19.17 14.23 29.53
C GLY A 70 -19.14 14.13 28.01
N ILE A 71 -19.04 15.25 27.29
CA ILE A 71 -18.84 15.27 25.84
C ILE A 71 -17.47 14.69 25.48
N ALA A 72 -16.42 15.10 26.19
CA ALA A 72 -15.06 14.59 25.96
C ALA A 72 -14.99 13.07 26.20
N ASP A 73 -15.56 12.58 27.31
CA ASP A 73 -15.62 11.14 27.62
C ASP A 73 -16.38 10.36 26.54
N LYS A 74 -17.53 10.86 26.11
CA LYS A 74 -18.33 10.20 25.07
C LYS A 74 -17.61 10.18 23.71
N LEU A 75 -16.93 11.25 23.35
CA LEU A 75 -16.14 11.29 22.12
C LEU A 75 -14.93 10.39 22.19
N LYS A 76 -14.30 10.28 23.35
CA LYS A 76 -13.17 9.37 23.59
C LYS A 76 -13.59 7.91 23.38
N GLU A 77 -14.74 7.51 23.92
CA GLU A 77 -15.33 6.19 23.66
C GLU A 77 -15.54 5.94 22.16
N VAL A 78 -16.14 6.90 21.45
CA VAL A 78 -16.38 6.79 20.00
C VAL A 78 -15.08 6.74 19.23
N ALA A 79 -14.11 7.58 19.58
CA ALA A 79 -12.81 7.61 18.93
C ALA A 79 -12.09 6.26 19.09
N ARG A 80 -12.14 5.68 20.30
CA ARG A 80 -11.50 4.41 20.60
C ARG A 80 -12.17 3.23 19.90
N ALA A 81 -13.50 3.20 19.89
CA ALA A 81 -14.26 2.07 19.36
C ALA A 81 -14.42 2.10 17.83
N GLU A 82 -14.53 3.28 17.23
CA GLU A 82 -14.94 3.44 15.83
C GLU A 82 -13.90 4.23 15.01
N THR A 83 -13.58 5.45 15.44
CA THR A 83 -12.84 6.40 14.58
C THR A 83 -11.38 6.02 14.37
N ILE A 84 -10.62 5.75 15.44
CA ILE A 84 -9.21 5.36 15.35
C ILE A 84 -9.07 4.00 14.66
N PRO A 85 -9.87 2.97 15.01
CA PRO A 85 -9.84 1.72 14.26
C PRO A 85 -10.17 1.88 12.78
N GLY A 86 -11.17 2.70 12.43
CA GLY A 86 -11.54 2.98 11.05
C GLY A 86 -10.42 3.65 10.25
N ILE A 87 -9.78 4.68 10.83
CA ILE A 87 -8.63 5.36 10.21
C ILE A 87 -7.44 4.42 10.06
N ARG A 88 -7.09 3.67 11.12
CA ARG A 88 -5.85 2.89 11.16
C ARG A 88 -5.93 1.58 10.40
N THR A 89 -7.03 0.82 10.51
CA THR A 89 -7.14 -0.52 9.91
C THR A 89 -7.04 -0.46 8.39
N ALA A 90 -7.84 0.41 7.78
CA ALA A 90 -7.88 0.52 6.32
C ALA A 90 -6.54 1.00 5.75
N ALA A 91 -5.86 1.91 6.47
CA ALA A 91 -4.51 2.34 6.14
C ALA A 91 -3.49 1.22 6.30
N ALA A 92 -3.40 0.60 7.48
CA ALA A 92 -2.40 -0.41 7.80
C ALA A 92 -2.40 -1.57 6.81
N GLU A 93 -3.57 -2.01 6.34
CA GLU A 93 -3.68 -3.10 5.37
C GLU A 93 -3.35 -2.66 3.94
N GLN A 94 -4.01 -1.61 3.43
CA GLN A 94 -3.88 -1.24 2.02
C GLN A 94 -2.55 -0.55 1.72
N VAL A 95 -2.11 0.37 2.58
CA VAL A 95 -0.82 1.06 2.43
C VAL A 95 0.32 0.04 2.44
N ARG A 96 0.33 -0.87 3.42
CA ARG A 96 1.37 -1.92 3.50
C ARG A 96 1.34 -2.83 2.27
N LYS A 97 0.17 -3.24 1.80
CA LYS A 97 0.03 -4.03 0.57
C LYS A 97 0.70 -3.35 -0.62
N TYR A 98 0.40 -2.07 -0.87
CA TYR A 98 0.98 -1.34 -2.00
C TYR A 98 2.47 -1.05 -1.80
N ARG A 99 2.92 -0.80 -0.56
CA ARG A 99 4.36 -0.69 -0.25
C ARG A 99 5.11 -1.96 -0.63
N LEU A 100 4.63 -3.12 -0.19
CA LEU A 100 5.21 -4.42 -0.53
C LEU A 100 5.16 -4.69 -2.03
N GLU A 101 4.08 -4.31 -2.71
CA GLU A 101 3.98 -4.44 -4.17
C GLU A 101 5.04 -3.58 -4.87
N ILE A 102 5.19 -2.31 -4.49
CA ILE A 102 6.19 -1.39 -5.05
C ILE A 102 7.59 -1.95 -4.82
N GLU A 103 7.91 -2.35 -3.59
CA GLU A 103 9.22 -2.91 -3.22
C GLU A 103 9.51 -4.20 -3.98
N SER A 104 8.53 -5.12 -4.04
CA SER A 104 8.67 -6.39 -4.77
C SER A 104 8.88 -6.17 -6.25
N ARG A 105 8.17 -5.22 -6.88
CA ARG A 105 8.33 -4.92 -8.31
C ARG A 105 9.68 -4.26 -8.59
N ARG A 106 10.10 -3.31 -7.74
CA ARG A 106 11.46 -2.71 -7.83
C ARG A 106 12.55 -3.76 -7.65
N ALA A 107 12.41 -4.66 -6.69
CA ALA A 107 13.38 -5.74 -6.45
C ALA A 107 13.43 -6.77 -7.59
N ALA A 108 12.32 -6.97 -8.30
CA ALA A 108 12.26 -7.84 -9.47
C ALA A 108 12.92 -7.23 -10.72
N MET A 109 13.11 -5.90 -10.76
CA MET A 109 13.78 -5.23 -11.87
C MET A 109 15.27 -5.55 -11.84
N LYS A 110 15.73 -6.26 -12.87
CA LYS A 110 17.14 -6.60 -13.04
C LYS A 110 17.74 -5.76 -14.16
N PRO A 111 18.99 -5.28 -14.02
CA PRO A 111 19.65 -4.53 -15.09
C PRO A 111 19.84 -5.38 -16.36
N PHE A 112 19.92 -6.70 -16.21
CA PHE A 112 19.93 -7.67 -17.29
C PHE A 112 19.28 -8.98 -16.80
N ASP A 113 18.73 -9.75 -17.73
CA ASP A 113 18.24 -11.10 -17.47
C ASP A 113 19.10 -12.10 -18.26
N HIS A 114 19.57 -13.15 -17.59
CA HIS A 114 20.45 -14.14 -18.18
C HIS A 114 19.76 -15.50 -18.13
N ASP A 115 19.53 -16.09 -19.30
CA ASP A 115 19.17 -17.50 -19.37
C ASP A 115 20.44 -18.33 -19.17
N PRO A 116 20.57 -19.11 -18.08
CA PRO A 116 21.74 -19.97 -17.85
C PRO A 116 21.93 -21.04 -18.93
N LYS A 117 20.90 -21.32 -19.74
CA LYS A 117 20.96 -22.30 -20.83
C LYS A 117 21.46 -21.70 -22.14
N ASP A 118 21.53 -20.37 -22.26
CA ASP A 118 22.05 -19.70 -23.45
C ASP A 118 23.58 -19.59 -23.41
N ILE A 119 24.23 -20.72 -23.67
CA ILE A 119 25.69 -20.85 -23.70
C ILE A 119 26.31 -19.91 -24.75
N VAL A 120 25.63 -19.72 -25.90
CA VAL A 120 26.14 -18.90 -27.00
C VAL A 120 26.22 -17.43 -26.59
N SER A 121 25.16 -16.91 -25.95
CA SER A 121 25.19 -15.54 -25.43
C SER A 121 26.23 -15.37 -24.33
N GLU A 122 26.45 -16.39 -23.48
CA GLU A 122 27.48 -16.31 -22.45
C GLU A 122 28.89 -16.31 -23.03
N MET A 123 29.15 -17.10 -24.08
CA MET A 123 30.43 -17.05 -24.81
C MET A 123 30.68 -15.67 -25.41
N ARG A 124 29.67 -15.05 -26.04
CA ARG A 124 29.79 -13.68 -26.56
C ARG A 124 30.06 -12.66 -25.45
N ARG A 125 29.39 -12.78 -24.30
CA ARG A 125 29.68 -11.93 -23.13
C ARG A 125 31.10 -12.12 -22.62
N GLN A 126 31.60 -13.35 -22.59
CA GLN A 126 32.99 -13.64 -22.24
C GLN A 126 33.98 -12.97 -23.20
N GLU A 127 33.73 -13.01 -24.50
CA GLU A 127 34.56 -12.33 -25.51
C GLU A 127 34.57 -10.82 -25.32
N VAL A 128 33.40 -10.20 -25.11
CA VAL A 128 33.30 -8.76 -24.82
C VAL A 128 34.07 -8.41 -23.54
N ARG A 129 33.91 -9.18 -22.46
CA ARG A 129 34.65 -8.96 -21.20
C ARG A 129 36.16 -9.16 -21.39
N ALA A 130 36.59 -10.10 -22.22
CA ALA A 130 38.00 -10.30 -22.55
C ALA A 130 38.57 -9.09 -23.30
N TRP A 131 37.84 -8.58 -24.28
CA TRP A 131 38.19 -7.36 -25.01
C TRP A 131 38.24 -6.13 -24.11
N LEU A 132 37.26 -5.93 -23.22
CA LEU A 132 37.28 -4.81 -22.26
C LEU A 132 38.51 -4.86 -21.34
N ARG A 133 38.98 -6.05 -20.95
CA ARG A 133 40.17 -6.22 -20.12
C ARG A 133 41.47 -5.83 -20.81
N THR A 134 41.53 -5.81 -22.14
CA THR A 134 42.74 -5.37 -22.88
C THR A 134 42.88 -3.86 -22.93
N MET A 135 41.81 -3.11 -22.63
CA MET A 135 41.81 -1.65 -22.62
C MET A 135 42.38 -1.05 -21.33
N LYS A 136 42.93 0.16 -21.43
CA LYS A 136 43.26 0.96 -20.24
C LYS A 136 41.98 1.34 -19.48
N PRO A 137 42.04 1.60 -18.16
CA PRO A 137 40.85 1.88 -17.34
C PRO A 137 39.94 2.99 -17.89
N ASP A 138 40.52 4.10 -18.36
CA ASP A 138 39.75 5.23 -18.90
C ASP A 138 39.14 4.90 -20.27
N GLU A 139 39.88 4.21 -21.13
CA GLU A 139 39.40 3.75 -22.44
C GLU A 139 38.24 2.76 -22.28
N ARG A 140 38.35 1.84 -21.32
CA ARG A 140 37.31 0.86 -20.97
C ARG A 140 36.04 1.52 -20.47
N THR A 141 36.18 2.45 -19.53
CA THR A 141 35.05 3.20 -18.99
C THR A 141 34.35 3.97 -20.10
N ASN A 142 35.11 4.62 -20.99
CA ASN A 142 34.55 5.32 -22.14
C ASN A 142 33.89 4.38 -23.14
N ALA A 143 34.49 3.22 -23.44
CA ALA A 143 33.95 2.22 -24.35
C ALA A 143 32.59 1.70 -23.87
N VAL A 144 32.45 1.40 -22.58
CA VAL A 144 31.18 0.92 -22.01
C VAL A 144 30.15 2.05 -21.93
N ARG A 145 30.53 3.25 -21.45
CA ARG A 145 29.58 4.38 -21.31
C ARG A 145 29.05 4.90 -22.65
N ARG A 146 29.81 4.76 -23.73
CA ARG A 146 29.47 5.23 -25.08
C ARG A 146 29.07 4.09 -26.02
N ALA A 147 28.93 2.87 -25.51
CA ALA A 147 28.52 1.74 -26.31
C ALA A 147 27.13 1.99 -26.92
N SER A 148 27.04 1.89 -28.24
CA SER A 148 25.74 1.92 -28.94
C SER A 148 24.99 0.61 -28.80
N ASP A 149 25.72 -0.50 -28.60
CA ASP A 149 25.14 -1.82 -28.40
C ASP A 149 24.94 -2.10 -26.88
N PRO A 150 23.70 -2.26 -26.41
CA PRO A 150 23.39 -2.60 -25.02
C PRO A 150 24.10 -3.87 -24.55
N PHE A 151 24.38 -4.81 -25.46
CA PHE A 151 25.06 -6.06 -25.14
C PHE A 151 26.45 -5.83 -24.53
N ILE A 152 27.16 -4.77 -24.93
CA ILE A 152 28.47 -4.44 -24.38
C ILE A 152 28.35 -4.01 -22.91
N VAL A 153 27.33 -3.19 -22.61
CA VAL A 153 27.07 -2.73 -21.24
C VAL A 153 26.65 -3.89 -20.36
N GLU A 154 25.73 -4.73 -20.84
CA GLU A 154 25.25 -5.92 -20.14
C GLU A 154 26.39 -6.91 -19.85
N ALA A 155 27.24 -7.19 -20.83
CA ALA A 155 28.41 -8.02 -20.65
C ALA A 155 29.34 -7.45 -19.56
N ALA A 156 29.56 -6.13 -19.54
CA ALA A 156 30.44 -5.48 -18.57
C ALA A 156 29.89 -5.54 -17.13
N ILE A 157 28.57 -5.39 -16.93
CA ILE A 157 27.96 -5.40 -15.59
C ILE A 157 27.55 -6.79 -15.08
N SER A 158 27.51 -7.78 -15.99
CA SER A 158 27.12 -9.16 -15.68
C SER A 158 28.07 -9.90 -14.73
N VAL A 159 29.26 -9.36 -14.51
CA VAL A 159 30.26 -9.86 -13.56
C VAL A 159 30.58 -8.81 -12.49
N PRO A 160 31.18 -9.21 -11.36
CA PRO A 160 31.72 -8.27 -10.38
C PRO A 160 32.70 -7.25 -10.99
N ALA A 161 32.82 -6.08 -10.36
CA ALA A 161 33.63 -4.96 -10.84
C ALA A 161 35.11 -5.36 -11.05
N GLU A 162 35.61 -6.28 -10.22
CA GLU A 162 36.97 -6.82 -10.27
C GLU A 162 37.23 -7.61 -11.56
N LEU A 163 36.22 -8.29 -12.10
CA LEU A 163 36.33 -9.12 -13.30
C LEU A 163 36.11 -8.35 -14.60
N SER A 164 35.29 -7.30 -14.57
CA SER A 164 35.15 -6.37 -15.69
C SER A 164 36.26 -5.31 -15.70
N GLY A 165 36.87 -5.05 -14.54
CA GLY A 165 37.79 -3.95 -14.28
C GLY A 165 37.18 -2.57 -14.50
N LEU A 166 35.87 -2.45 -14.29
CA LEU A 166 35.18 -1.17 -14.11
C LEU A 166 35.29 -0.72 -12.65
N LEU A 167 35.25 0.59 -12.40
CA LEU A 167 35.06 1.11 -11.06
C LEU A 167 33.66 0.71 -10.54
N PRO A 168 33.50 0.33 -9.24
CA PRO A 168 32.22 -0.04 -8.67
C PRO A 168 31.12 1.00 -8.93
N SER A 169 31.40 2.29 -8.69
CA SER A 169 30.46 3.39 -8.96
C SER A 169 30.01 3.46 -10.42
N THR A 170 30.92 3.20 -11.37
CA THR A 170 30.56 3.18 -12.78
C THR A 170 29.71 1.98 -13.15
N ARG A 171 29.97 0.82 -12.55
CA ARG A 171 29.14 -0.38 -12.74
C ARG A 171 27.72 -0.12 -12.24
N ASP A 172 27.58 0.48 -11.05
CA ASP A 172 26.29 0.77 -10.44
C ASP A 172 25.52 1.83 -11.25
N ASP A 173 26.19 2.90 -11.70
CA ASP A 173 25.62 3.90 -12.62
C ASP A 173 25.07 3.25 -13.90
N LEU A 174 25.81 2.32 -14.49
CA LEU A 174 25.43 1.65 -15.74
C LEU A 174 24.28 0.66 -15.52
N ALA A 175 24.29 -0.07 -14.40
CA ALA A 175 23.20 -0.94 -14.01
C ALA A 175 21.90 -0.14 -13.82
N GLN A 176 21.96 0.98 -13.10
CA GLN A 176 20.83 1.88 -12.90
C GLN A 176 20.29 2.42 -14.24
N LYS A 177 21.17 2.89 -15.13
CA LYS A 177 20.77 3.35 -16.47
C LYS A 177 20.12 2.26 -17.30
N LEU A 178 20.61 1.02 -17.24
CA LEU A 178 19.99 -0.10 -17.96
C LEU A 178 18.61 -0.43 -17.40
N ILE A 179 18.43 -0.37 -16.08
CA ILE A 179 17.10 -0.51 -15.46
C ILE A 179 16.19 0.62 -15.93
N GLU A 180 16.63 1.87 -15.93
CA GLU A 180 15.84 3.01 -16.40
C GLU A 180 15.48 2.92 -17.89
N GLN A 181 16.39 2.45 -18.72
CA GLN A 181 16.12 2.23 -20.16
C GLN A 181 15.10 1.11 -20.39
N ARG A 182 15.17 0.01 -19.62
CA ARG A 182 14.30 -1.16 -19.77
C ARG A 182 12.93 -0.96 -19.12
N TYR A 183 12.90 -0.37 -17.94
CA TYR A 183 11.74 -0.28 -17.06
C TYR A 183 11.28 1.17 -16.82
N GLY A 184 11.76 2.16 -17.58
CA GLY A 184 11.50 3.58 -17.31
C GLY A 184 10.02 3.92 -17.11
N GLY A 185 9.15 3.43 -17.99
CA GLY A 185 7.69 3.63 -17.84
C GLY A 185 7.10 2.92 -16.61
N GLU A 186 7.62 1.73 -16.25
CA GLU A 186 7.18 1.03 -15.05
C GLU A 186 7.70 1.70 -13.77
N LEU A 187 8.94 2.18 -13.77
CA LEU A 187 9.51 2.98 -12.68
C LEU A 187 8.72 4.27 -12.47
N GLU A 188 8.34 4.95 -13.55
CA GLU A 188 7.49 6.14 -13.47
C GLU A 188 6.13 5.78 -12.84
N ALA A 189 5.47 4.72 -13.30
CA ALA A 189 4.22 4.24 -12.71
C ALA A 189 4.36 3.87 -11.22
N LEU A 190 5.44 3.18 -10.85
CA LEU A 190 5.72 2.84 -9.44
C LEU A 190 6.04 4.07 -8.59
N ASN A 191 6.68 5.09 -9.16
CA ASN A 191 6.92 6.37 -8.49
C ASN A 191 5.61 7.14 -8.28
N GLU A 192 4.71 7.13 -9.25
CA GLU A 192 3.38 7.74 -9.09
C GLU A 192 2.55 7.00 -8.03
N LEU A 193 2.58 5.67 -8.03
CA LEU A 193 1.91 4.86 -7.02
C LEU A 193 2.51 5.13 -5.62
N ASP A 194 3.83 5.20 -5.49
CA ASP A 194 4.51 5.53 -4.22
C ASP A 194 4.10 6.92 -3.71
N GLN A 195 4.00 7.93 -4.58
CA GLN A 195 3.54 9.27 -4.19
C GLN A 195 2.08 9.26 -3.71
N ALA A 196 1.21 8.48 -4.35
CA ALA A 196 -0.17 8.32 -3.92
C ALA A 196 -0.25 7.66 -2.53
N VAL A 197 0.52 6.58 -2.32
CA VAL A 197 0.63 5.90 -1.01
C VAL A 197 1.11 6.86 0.08
N GLN A 198 2.17 7.62 -0.17
CA GLN A 198 2.68 8.64 0.77
C GLN A 198 1.65 9.72 1.10
N THR A 199 0.78 10.06 0.14
CA THR A 199 -0.28 11.06 0.36
C THR A 199 -1.37 10.51 1.26
N VAL A 200 -1.73 9.23 1.12
CA VAL A 200 -2.64 8.54 2.05
C VAL A 200 -2.05 8.44 3.45
N GLU A 201 -0.77 8.08 3.59
CA GLU A 201 -0.08 8.04 4.89
C GLU A 201 -0.15 9.41 5.60
N ARG A 202 0.11 10.50 4.88
CA ARG A 202 -0.04 11.86 5.42
C ARG A 202 -1.48 12.20 5.77
N ALA A 203 -2.46 11.69 5.03
CA ALA A 203 -3.88 11.89 5.34
C ALA A 203 -4.28 11.18 6.63
N VAL A 204 -3.77 9.97 6.87
CA VAL A 204 -3.95 9.22 8.12
C VAL A 204 -3.39 10.00 9.30
N ASP A 205 -2.17 10.51 9.19
CA ASP A 205 -1.57 11.35 10.22
C ASP A 205 -2.36 12.64 10.45
N GLY A 206 -2.85 13.27 9.38
CA GLY A 206 -3.68 14.46 9.45
C GLY A 206 -5.04 14.21 10.12
N ALA A 207 -5.70 13.10 9.79
CA ALA A 207 -6.96 12.69 10.39
C ALA A 207 -6.79 12.33 11.88
N ARG A 208 -5.68 11.67 12.22
CA ARG A 208 -5.30 11.39 13.62
C ARG A 208 -5.13 12.68 14.42
N ASP A 209 -4.44 13.67 13.84
CA ASP A 209 -4.28 15.00 14.45
C ASP A 209 -5.63 15.73 14.60
N ASP A 210 -6.51 15.64 13.61
CA ASP A 210 -7.86 16.19 13.64
C ASP A 210 -8.73 15.55 14.75
N VAL A 211 -8.62 14.24 14.95
CA VAL A 211 -9.29 13.50 16.03
C VAL A 211 -8.74 13.92 17.39
N ARG A 212 -7.42 14.01 17.55
CA ARG A 212 -6.78 14.52 18.76
C ARG A 212 -7.28 15.91 19.13
N GLU A 213 -7.37 16.81 18.14
CA GLU A 213 -7.89 18.16 18.35
C GLU A 213 -9.38 18.16 18.72
N ALA A 214 -10.19 17.32 18.07
CA ALA A 214 -11.62 17.20 18.39
C ALA A 214 -11.85 16.77 19.85
N LEU A 215 -10.96 15.94 20.40
CA LEU A 215 -10.95 15.51 21.81
C LEU A 215 -10.34 16.53 22.77
N GLY A 216 -9.70 17.60 22.27
CA GLY A 216 -9.01 18.58 23.09
C GLY A 216 -7.78 18.03 23.81
N MET A 217 -7.18 16.94 23.31
CA MET A 217 -6.05 16.26 23.94
C MET A 217 -4.71 16.84 23.48
N ARG A 218 -3.73 16.84 24.39
CA ARG A 218 -2.33 17.04 24.02
C ARG A 218 -1.81 15.79 23.32
N GLU A 219 -0.78 15.95 22.48
CA GLU A 219 -0.20 14.84 21.72
C GLU A 219 0.28 13.69 22.61
N HIS A 220 0.98 14.00 23.71
CA HIS A 220 1.42 13.00 24.68
C HIS A 220 0.25 12.16 25.23
N ASP A 221 -0.83 12.83 25.66
CA ASP A 221 -1.97 12.16 26.29
C ASP A 221 -2.77 11.35 25.27
N PHE A 222 -2.88 11.86 24.05
CA PHE A 222 -3.50 11.15 22.94
C PHE A 222 -2.73 9.87 22.59
N ASN A 223 -1.40 9.97 22.47
CA ASN A 223 -0.55 8.81 22.23
C ASN A 223 -0.65 7.81 23.38
N ALA A 224 -0.66 8.25 24.63
CA ALA A 224 -0.81 7.37 25.77
C ALA A 224 -2.15 6.61 25.78
N GLU A 225 -3.22 7.25 25.29
CA GLU A 225 -4.57 6.69 25.31
C GLU A 225 -4.87 5.71 24.17
N PHE A 226 -4.36 5.98 22.95
CA PHE A 226 -4.77 5.25 21.75
C PHE A 226 -3.70 4.32 21.18
N ARG A 227 -2.45 4.41 21.67
CA ARG A 227 -1.33 3.63 21.13
C ARG A 227 -1.53 2.12 21.25
N ASP A 228 -2.15 1.64 22.31
CA ASP A 228 -2.45 0.21 22.46
C ASP A 228 -3.39 -0.30 21.37
N VAL A 229 -4.42 0.48 21.02
CA VAL A 229 -5.35 0.17 19.93
C VAL A 229 -4.64 0.23 18.57
N GLU A 230 -3.82 1.27 18.35
CA GLU A 230 -3.04 1.42 17.12
C GLU A 230 -2.04 0.28 16.92
N ASP A 231 -1.28 -0.06 17.96
CA ASP A 231 -0.28 -1.14 17.95
C ASP A 231 -0.93 -2.51 17.71
N GLU A 232 -2.10 -2.77 18.30
CA GLU A 232 -2.83 -4.02 18.08
C GLU A 232 -3.37 -4.13 16.65
N ILE A 233 -3.88 -3.03 16.08
CA ILE A 233 -4.32 -3.00 14.67
C ILE A 233 -3.13 -3.27 13.74
N ASP A 234 -2.00 -2.61 13.97
CA ASP A 234 -0.80 -2.79 13.15
C ASP A 234 -0.28 -4.23 13.25
N ARG A 235 -0.29 -4.82 14.45
CA ARG A 235 0.06 -6.23 14.67
C ARG A 235 -0.89 -7.17 13.93
N LEU A 236 -2.20 -6.93 13.99
CA LEU A 236 -3.18 -7.74 13.28
C LEU A 236 -3.01 -7.64 11.77
N ALA A 237 -2.75 -6.45 11.25
CA ALA A 237 -2.46 -6.22 9.83
C ALA A 237 -1.17 -6.97 9.41
N GLU A 238 -0.14 -6.97 10.24
CA GLU A 238 1.09 -7.73 10.01
C GLU A 238 0.87 -9.25 10.02
N ILE A 239 0.07 -9.77 10.95
CA ILE A 239 -0.30 -11.19 10.99
C ILE A 239 -1.08 -11.58 9.73
N ARG A 240 -1.98 -10.71 9.26
CA ARG A 240 -2.73 -10.93 8.02
C ARG A 240 -1.83 -10.90 6.79
N ALA A 241 -0.86 -10.00 6.75
CA ALA A 241 0.09 -9.88 5.65
C ALA A 241 1.11 -11.04 5.60
N SER A 242 1.54 -11.55 6.76
CA SER A 242 2.54 -12.62 6.86
C SER A 242 1.95 -14.02 6.64
N LYS A 243 0.65 -14.21 6.91
CA LYS A 243 -0.01 -15.48 6.59
C LYS A 243 -0.10 -15.63 5.07
N PRO A 244 0.49 -16.68 4.46
CA PRO A 244 0.26 -16.96 3.05
C PRO A 244 -1.24 -17.14 2.87
N GLN A 245 -1.86 -16.28 2.05
CA GLN A 245 -3.24 -16.52 1.68
C GLN A 245 -3.29 -17.92 1.06
N PRO A 246 -4.18 -18.82 1.51
CA PRO A 246 -4.29 -20.13 0.90
C PRO A 246 -4.50 -19.89 -0.59
N LYS A 247 -3.56 -20.34 -1.42
CA LYS A 247 -3.78 -20.40 -2.86
C LYS A 247 -4.90 -21.42 -3.03
N ILE A 248 -6.12 -20.91 -3.13
CA ILE A 248 -7.26 -21.72 -3.52
C ILE A 248 -6.95 -22.12 -4.96
N ASP A 249 -6.51 -23.36 -5.13
CA ASP A 249 -6.38 -23.96 -6.44
C ASP A 249 -7.80 -24.17 -6.97
N PHE A 250 -8.31 -23.17 -7.68
CA PHE A 250 -9.66 -23.18 -8.23
C PHE A 250 -9.88 -24.37 -9.17
N ASP A 251 -8.83 -24.85 -9.85
CA ASP A 251 -8.92 -26.03 -10.70
C ASP A 251 -9.04 -27.31 -9.86
N SER A 252 -8.31 -27.40 -8.74
CA SER A 252 -8.48 -28.48 -7.76
C SER A 252 -9.86 -28.45 -7.09
N VAL A 253 -10.38 -27.26 -6.77
CA VAL A 253 -11.73 -27.12 -6.19
C VAL A 253 -12.79 -27.47 -7.22
N MET A 254 -12.68 -26.98 -8.46
CA MET A 254 -13.63 -27.26 -9.53
C MET A 254 -13.62 -28.72 -9.96
N SER A 255 -12.45 -29.37 -10.00
CA SER A 255 -12.35 -30.81 -10.24
C SER A 255 -12.99 -31.62 -9.12
N SER A 256 -12.79 -31.21 -7.86
CA SER A 256 -13.46 -31.84 -6.70
C SER A 256 -14.98 -31.68 -6.77
N VAL A 257 -15.48 -30.48 -7.10
CA VAL A 257 -16.93 -30.22 -7.25
C VAL A 257 -17.51 -31.03 -8.41
N LYS A 258 -16.81 -31.13 -9.54
CA LYS A 258 -17.25 -31.95 -10.70
C LYS A 258 -17.25 -33.45 -10.42
N ALA A 259 -16.42 -33.92 -9.48
CA ALA A 259 -16.35 -35.32 -9.08
C ALA A 259 -17.47 -35.72 -8.10
N LEU A 260 -18.11 -34.76 -7.43
CA LEU A 260 -19.29 -35.00 -6.60
C LEU A 260 -20.52 -35.30 -7.45
N ASN A 261 -21.38 -36.20 -6.97
CA ASN A 261 -22.66 -36.44 -7.61
C ASN A 261 -23.64 -35.26 -7.38
N VAL A 262 -24.76 -35.24 -8.10
CA VAL A 262 -25.72 -34.12 -8.06
C VAL A 262 -26.26 -33.87 -6.64
N ASP A 263 -26.53 -34.93 -5.88
CA ASP A 263 -27.04 -34.83 -4.51
C ASP A 263 -25.99 -34.24 -3.55
N GLU A 264 -24.73 -34.62 -3.71
CA GLU A 264 -23.59 -34.09 -2.95
C GLU A 264 -23.28 -32.63 -3.31
N GLN A 265 -23.39 -32.26 -4.59
CA GLN A 265 -23.27 -30.87 -5.04
C GLN A 265 -24.40 -30.01 -4.45
N GLU A 266 -25.63 -30.52 -4.41
CA GLU A 266 -26.77 -29.82 -3.83
C GLU A 266 -26.64 -29.68 -2.30
N GLN A 267 -26.15 -30.71 -1.61
CA GLN A 267 -25.81 -30.63 -0.19
C GLN A 267 -24.72 -29.58 0.06
N LEU A 268 -23.67 -29.56 -0.76
CA LEU A 268 -22.57 -28.60 -0.61
C LEU A 268 -23.05 -27.15 -0.87
N LEU A 269 -23.89 -26.93 -1.89
CA LEU A 269 -24.55 -25.65 -2.12
C LEU A 269 -25.44 -25.21 -0.95
N ASN A 270 -26.22 -26.12 -0.39
CA ASN A 270 -27.06 -25.83 0.78
C ASN A 270 -26.23 -25.51 2.02
N THR A 271 -25.09 -26.17 2.20
CA THR A 271 -24.15 -25.91 3.29
C THR A 271 -23.51 -24.53 3.15
N ILE A 272 -23.07 -24.17 1.93
CA ILE A 272 -22.53 -22.83 1.63
C ILE A 272 -23.58 -21.75 1.88
N LYS A 273 -24.82 -21.92 1.39
CA LYS A 273 -25.92 -20.99 1.64
C LYS A 273 -26.21 -20.82 3.13
N LEU A 274 -26.14 -21.91 3.90
CA LEU A 274 -26.34 -21.88 5.34
C LEU A 274 -25.23 -21.12 6.06
N GLU A 275 -23.96 -21.35 5.69
CA GLU A 275 -22.82 -20.61 6.25
C GLU A 275 -22.86 -19.13 5.89
N GLN A 276 -23.22 -18.80 4.65
CA GLN A 276 -23.39 -17.42 4.22
C GLN A 276 -24.50 -16.73 5.01
N LYS A 277 -25.65 -17.40 5.18
CA LYS A 277 -26.72 -16.90 6.05
C LYS A 277 -26.28 -16.72 7.50
N ARG A 278 -25.46 -17.63 8.04
CA ARG A 278 -24.89 -17.50 9.40
C ARG A 278 -23.89 -16.36 9.52
N ALA A 279 -23.16 -16.05 8.46
CA ALA A 279 -22.25 -14.91 8.40
C ALA A 279 -23.04 -13.59 8.34
N ASP A 280 -24.06 -13.53 7.50
CA ASP A 280 -24.97 -12.38 7.38
C ASP A 280 -25.75 -12.14 8.68
N ASP A 281 -26.28 -13.20 9.31
CA ASP A 281 -26.96 -13.11 10.61
C ASP A 281 -26.01 -12.64 11.72
N ARG A 282 -24.73 -13.04 11.67
CA ARG A 282 -23.70 -12.55 12.60
C ARG A 282 -23.42 -11.07 12.36
N ALA A 283 -23.14 -10.67 11.12
CA ALA A 283 -22.93 -9.28 10.76
C ALA A 283 -24.13 -8.39 11.13
N PHE A 284 -25.35 -8.87 10.91
CA PHE A 284 -26.59 -8.18 11.31
C PHE A 284 -26.73 -8.06 12.82
N ARG A 285 -26.43 -9.13 13.58
CA ARG A 285 -26.44 -9.08 15.05
C ARG A 285 -25.37 -8.16 15.61
N ASP A 286 -24.20 -8.14 15.00
CA ASP A 286 -23.11 -7.25 15.39
C ASP A 286 -23.51 -5.79 15.12
N GLU A 287 -24.17 -5.50 13.99
CA GLU A 287 -24.70 -4.16 13.71
C GLU A 287 -25.86 -3.78 14.64
N ILE A 288 -26.75 -4.71 15.01
CA ILE A 288 -27.77 -4.47 16.03
C ILE A 288 -27.14 -4.24 17.42
N ALA A 289 -26.10 -4.99 17.79
CA ALA A 289 -25.39 -4.82 19.06
C ALA A 289 -24.70 -3.45 19.12
N ARG A 290 -24.14 -3.00 17.98
CA ARG A 290 -23.58 -1.67 17.79
C ARG A 290 -24.63 -0.57 17.92
N LEU A 291 -25.79 -0.72 17.27
CA LEU A 291 -26.90 0.24 17.32
C LEU A 291 -27.62 0.29 18.68
N SER A 292 -27.65 -0.82 19.42
CA SER A 292 -28.31 -0.92 20.74
C SER A 292 -27.43 -0.49 21.91
N GLY A 293 -26.18 -0.08 21.66
CA GLY A 293 -25.26 0.39 22.71
C GLY A 293 -24.86 -0.69 23.73
N LYS A 294 -25.01 -1.97 23.37
CA LYS A 294 -24.67 -3.13 24.21
C LYS A 294 -23.30 -3.74 23.94
N ALA A 295 -22.56 -3.23 22.96
CA ALA A 295 -21.14 -3.55 22.82
C ALA A 295 -20.34 -2.77 23.88
N ALA A 296 -20.22 -3.37 25.06
CA ALA A 296 -19.22 -3.04 26.08
C ALA A 296 -18.03 -3.99 25.93
#